data_AF-A0A507F1R2-F1
#
_entry.id   AF-A0A507F1R2-F1
#
_cell.length_a   1.000
_cell.length_b   1.000
_cell.length_c   1.000
_cell.angle_alpha   90.00
_cell.angle_beta   90.00
_cell.angle_gamma   90.00
#
_symmetry.space_group_name_H-M   'P 1'
#
loop_
_entity.id
_entity.type
_entity.pdbx_description
1 polymer ?
#
loop_
_entity_poly.entity_id
_entity_poly.type
_entity_poly.pdbx_seq_one_letter_code
_entity_poly.pdbx_strand_id
1 'polypeptide(L)'
;MHAKLAVLSTVVSLAGSAYAWGAEGHQAVGFVADSLIKPETKAVRDFLLPSGWNFTRSSTWADEIKSNPTYKWSSNLHFIDSHDVTPLDANATHPVECTVDLARDGDNGVNVVDAIGNYTLRAADAAKYNWESRSEAVKFLSHFVGDITQPLHACGKLLGGNQFFTTWEGNQTYVFNGRVSRFQLHVLWDVYIPQKDVTENFGGSWAAYQQFLLDNIERGEWAKEKDTWLQCNPTTSPSGNPDQCPLDWATDSNEFNCGAVWDKALLAGTGTSTANDLAGEYYQKTYQIVRKQIAKGGYRLAKFMDIILAGQPASNSTTTPVATTTQPATGTSIATTTPPTQVTSCSTTSTIFVTVDPTETATPSYPKPTTLPTPIISAASPLNAVSSILFAVVAAAGVAIL
;
A
#
# COMPACT_ATOMS: atom_id res chain seq x y z
N MET A 1 19.81 -54.21 -23.65
CA MET A 1 20.14 -52.77 -23.75
C MET A 1 19.32 -52.05 -22.68
N HIS A 2 19.94 -51.22 -21.83
CA HIS A 2 19.22 -50.54 -20.75
C HIS A 2 18.86 -49.10 -21.16
N ALA A 3 17.58 -48.85 -21.42
CA ALA A 3 17.09 -47.50 -21.70
C ALA A 3 17.09 -46.68 -20.40
N LYS A 4 17.94 -45.65 -20.32
CA LYS A 4 17.92 -44.68 -19.21
C LYS A 4 16.76 -43.72 -19.43
N LEU A 5 15.73 -43.83 -18.60
CA LEU A 5 14.60 -42.91 -18.63
C LEU A 5 15.03 -41.55 -18.06
N ALA A 6 15.20 -40.56 -18.94
CA ALA A 6 15.57 -39.20 -18.54
C ALA A 6 14.36 -38.48 -17.96
N VAL A 7 14.23 -38.46 -16.63
CA VAL A 7 13.21 -37.67 -15.94
C VAL A 7 13.57 -36.19 -16.04
N LEU A 8 12.98 -35.50 -17.01
CA LEU A 8 13.13 -34.06 -17.17
C LEU A 8 12.34 -33.36 -16.06
N SER A 9 13.03 -32.99 -14.98
CA SER A 9 12.42 -32.30 -13.84
C SER A 9 12.09 -30.86 -14.20
N THR A 10 10.85 -30.60 -14.59
CA THR A 10 10.34 -29.26 -14.87
C THR A 10 10.23 -28.46 -13.57
N VAL A 11 11.30 -27.72 -13.23
CA VAL A 11 11.29 -26.78 -12.11
C VAL A 11 10.35 -25.61 -12.45
N VAL A 12 9.11 -25.69 -11.99
CA VAL A 12 8.14 -24.59 -12.11
C VAL A 12 8.54 -23.49 -11.13
N SER A 13 9.25 -22.49 -11.63
CA SER A 13 9.65 -21.28 -10.91
C SER A 13 8.46 -20.36 -10.62
N LEU A 14 7.54 -20.80 -9.76
CA LEU A 14 6.66 -19.87 -9.04
C LEU A 14 7.57 -18.87 -8.31
N ALA A 15 7.43 -17.57 -8.61
CA ALA A 15 8.08 -16.53 -7.84
C ALA A 15 7.47 -16.48 -6.43
N GLY A 16 8.31 -16.31 -5.42
CA GLY A 16 7.84 -15.96 -4.09
C GLY A 16 7.61 -14.46 -4.03
N SER A 17 6.36 -14.02 -3.92
CA SER A 17 6.09 -12.71 -3.33
C SER A 17 6.48 -12.80 -1.85
N ALA A 18 7.48 -12.02 -1.42
CA ALA A 18 7.41 -11.41 -0.10
C ALA A 18 6.28 -10.38 -0.16
N TYR A 19 5.39 -10.41 0.82
CA TYR A 19 4.18 -9.60 0.84
C TYR A 19 4.47 -8.25 1.51
N ALA A 20 3.53 -7.32 1.40
CA ALA A 20 3.21 -6.37 2.47
C ALA A 20 2.88 -7.06 3.81
N TRP A 21 2.09 -6.41 4.68
CA TRP A 21 1.54 -6.92 5.94
C TRP A 21 0.70 -8.22 5.79
N GLY A 22 1.36 -9.34 5.49
CA GLY A 22 0.76 -10.64 5.21
C GLY A 22 -0.33 -10.58 4.14
N ALA A 23 -1.37 -11.40 4.28
CA ALA A 23 -2.67 -11.09 3.69
C ALA A 23 -3.60 -10.45 4.74
N GLU A 24 -3.47 -10.90 5.99
CA GLU A 24 -4.39 -10.61 7.08
C GLU A 24 -4.16 -9.21 7.72
N GLY A 25 -2.91 -8.75 7.76
CA GLY A 25 -2.58 -7.38 8.19
C GLY A 25 -3.08 -6.35 7.17
N HIS A 26 -2.92 -6.62 5.87
CA HIS A 26 -3.56 -5.84 4.80
C HIS A 26 -5.09 -5.84 4.87
N GLN A 27 -5.69 -6.99 5.15
CA GLN A 27 -7.14 -7.06 5.39
C GLN A 27 -7.54 -6.24 6.62
N ALA A 28 -6.71 -6.19 7.67
CA ALA A 28 -6.95 -5.34 8.83
C ALA A 28 -6.83 -3.83 8.52
N VAL A 29 -5.80 -3.40 7.77
CA VAL A 29 -5.69 -2.03 7.23
C VAL A 29 -6.94 -1.68 6.41
N GLY A 30 -7.32 -2.54 5.47
CA GLY A 30 -8.48 -2.35 4.59
C GLY A 30 -9.82 -2.33 5.34
N PHE A 31 -9.99 -3.18 6.35
CA PHE A 31 -11.20 -3.23 7.19
C PHE A 31 -11.37 -1.96 8.02
N VAL A 32 -10.29 -1.51 8.68
CA VAL A 32 -10.30 -0.26 9.46
C VAL A 32 -10.59 0.92 8.52
N ALA A 33 -10.01 0.92 7.31
CA ALA A 33 -10.28 1.94 6.32
C ALA A 33 -11.74 1.95 5.82
N ASP A 34 -12.27 0.80 5.40
CA ASP A 34 -13.64 0.62 4.93
C ASP A 34 -14.70 0.99 5.98
N SER A 35 -14.35 0.90 7.27
CA SER A 35 -15.21 1.22 8.40
C SER A 35 -15.21 2.72 8.76
N LEU A 36 -14.19 3.47 8.36
CA LEU A 36 -13.96 4.87 8.78
C LEU A 36 -14.12 5.91 7.67
N ILE A 37 -14.36 5.49 6.43
CA ILE A 37 -14.68 6.39 5.31
C ILE A 37 -16.13 6.92 5.34
N LYS A 38 -16.34 8.09 4.75
CA LYS A 38 -17.66 8.71 4.60
C LYS A 38 -18.55 7.94 3.60
N PRO A 39 -19.90 8.08 3.68
CA PRO A 39 -20.83 7.46 2.73
C PRO A 39 -20.56 7.83 1.26
N GLU A 40 -20.12 9.05 0.99
CA GLU A 40 -19.82 9.55 -0.36
C GLU A 40 -18.56 8.87 -0.92
N THR A 41 -17.49 8.82 -0.12
CA THR A 41 -16.25 8.07 -0.39
C THR A 41 -16.56 6.60 -0.70
N LYS A 42 -17.47 6.00 0.09
CA LYS A 42 -17.93 4.62 -0.07
C LYS A 42 -18.64 4.41 -1.41
N ALA A 43 -19.51 5.33 -1.83
CA ALA A 43 -20.18 5.25 -3.13
C ALA A 43 -19.19 5.37 -4.31
N VAL A 44 -18.17 6.24 -4.22
CA VAL A 44 -17.12 6.32 -5.24
C VAL A 44 -16.26 5.05 -5.28
N ARG A 45 -15.89 4.50 -4.10
CA ARG A 45 -15.19 3.21 -3.98
C ARG A 45 -15.98 2.09 -4.66
N ASP A 46 -17.27 1.97 -4.35
CA ASP A 46 -18.15 0.90 -4.85
C ASP A 46 -18.44 1.04 -6.37
N PHE A 47 -18.23 2.21 -6.94
CA PHE A 47 -18.21 2.45 -8.39
C PHE A 47 -16.85 2.14 -9.04
N LEU A 48 -15.73 2.50 -8.41
CA LEU A 48 -14.38 2.31 -8.97
C LEU A 48 -13.87 0.87 -8.83
N LEU A 49 -14.32 0.11 -7.85
CA LEU A 49 -13.90 -1.28 -7.65
C LEU A 49 -14.82 -2.28 -8.37
N PRO A 50 -14.35 -3.52 -8.65
CA PRO A 50 -15.22 -4.58 -9.15
C PRO A 50 -16.37 -4.89 -8.16
N SER A 51 -17.51 -5.39 -8.67
CA SER A 51 -18.68 -5.67 -7.83
C SER A 51 -18.33 -6.58 -6.64
N GLY A 52 -18.71 -6.16 -5.43
CA GLY A 52 -18.42 -6.86 -4.18
C GLY A 52 -17.01 -6.63 -3.61
N TRP A 53 -16.14 -5.84 -4.24
CA TRP A 53 -14.84 -5.46 -3.70
C TRP A 53 -14.94 -4.20 -2.84
N ASN A 54 -14.09 -4.13 -1.83
CA ASN A 54 -13.89 -3.02 -0.90
C ASN A 54 -12.37 -2.84 -0.65
N PHE A 55 -11.93 -1.96 0.24
CA PHE A 55 -10.50 -1.83 0.55
C PHE A 55 -9.96 -3.10 1.22
N THR A 56 -10.74 -3.80 2.05
CA THR A 56 -10.38 -5.10 2.66
C THR A 56 -9.99 -6.16 1.62
N ARG A 57 -10.69 -6.24 0.48
CA ARG A 57 -10.34 -7.14 -0.63
C ARG A 57 -9.23 -6.58 -1.51
N SER A 58 -9.20 -5.27 -1.70
CA SER A 58 -8.25 -4.59 -2.60
C SER A 58 -6.85 -4.49 -2.01
N SER A 59 -6.72 -4.45 -0.69
CA SER A 59 -5.46 -4.31 0.02
C SER A 59 -4.53 -5.51 -0.10
N THR A 60 -4.94 -6.66 -0.64
CA THR A 60 -4.03 -7.79 -0.96
C THR A 60 -3.73 -7.91 -2.46
N TRP A 61 -4.39 -7.12 -3.31
CA TRP A 61 -4.36 -7.31 -4.77
C TRP A 61 -2.99 -7.04 -5.40
N ALA A 62 -2.22 -6.08 -4.89
CA ALA A 62 -0.92 -5.74 -5.46
C ALA A 62 0.08 -6.90 -5.30
N ASP A 63 0.10 -7.58 -4.15
CA ASP A 63 0.95 -8.77 -3.94
C ASP A 63 0.55 -9.99 -4.76
N GLU A 64 -0.76 -10.18 -4.94
CA GLU A 64 -1.32 -11.22 -5.82
C GLU A 64 -0.87 -10.99 -7.27
N ILE A 65 -0.77 -9.72 -7.71
CA ILE A 65 -0.46 -9.37 -9.10
C ILE A 65 1.04 -9.10 -9.37
N LYS A 66 1.87 -8.70 -8.39
CA LYS A 66 3.29 -8.36 -8.62
C LYS A 66 4.16 -9.53 -9.10
N SER A 67 3.68 -10.77 -8.97
CA SER A 67 4.32 -11.97 -9.53
C SER A 67 3.79 -12.35 -10.94
N ASN A 68 2.79 -11.64 -11.48
CA ASN A 68 2.33 -11.78 -12.86
C ASN A 68 3.29 -11.04 -13.82
N PRO A 69 3.71 -11.64 -14.96
CA PRO A 69 4.60 -10.99 -15.93
C PRO A 69 4.18 -9.58 -16.37
N THR A 70 2.87 -9.34 -16.54
CA THR A 70 2.32 -8.02 -16.96
C THR A 70 2.46 -6.94 -15.88
N TYR A 71 2.59 -7.34 -14.62
CA TYR A 71 2.67 -6.44 -13.45
C TYR A 71 4.01 -6.51 -12.73
N LYS A 72 4.99 -7.27 -13.25
CA LYS A 72 6.26 -7.53 -12.53
C LYS A 72 7.04 -6.25 -12.20
N TRP A 73 6.87 -5.20 -13.00
CA TRP A 73 7.39 -3.84 -12.78
C TRP A 73 6.93 -3.20 -11.46
N SER A 74 5.77 -3.59 -10.92
CA SER A 74 5.26 -3.05 -9.65
C SER A 74 6.00 -3.57 -8.41
N SER A 75 6.88 -4.57 -8.54
CA SER A 75 7.51 -5.26 -7.39
C SER A 75 8.23 -4.35 -6.40
N ASN A 76 8.90 -3.29 -6.88
CA ASN A 76 9.67 -2.35 -6.05
C ASN A 76 8.80 -1.23 -5.47
N LEU A 77 7.59 -1.03 -5.99
CA LEU A 77 6.66 0.02 -5.52
C LEU A 77 6.06 -0.26 -4.14
N HIS A 78 6.42 -1.39 -3.52
CA HIS A 78 5.98 -1.82 -2.20
C HIS A 78 6.83 -1.26 -1.06
N PHE A 79 8.05 -0.79 -1.33
CA PHE A 79 8.99 -0.35 -0.30
C PHE A 79 9.77 0.89 -0.73
N ILE A 80 10.49 1.48 0.21
CA ILE A 80 11.58 2.43 -0.03
C ILE A 80 12.79 1.96 0.79
N ASP A 81 13.87 1.62 0.10
CA ASP A 81 15.09 1.15 0.76
C ASP A 81 15.83 2.36 1.36
N SER A 82 15.57 2.68 2.64
CA SER A 82 16.32 3.74 3.32
C SER A 82 17.80 3.35 3.48
N HIS A 83 18.70 4.25 3.07
CA HIS A 83 20.14 4.12 3.25
C HIS A 83 20.60 4.93 4.49
N ASP A 84 19.90 4.69 5.60
CA ASP A 84 20.14 5.30 6.91
C ASP A 84 21.19 4.52 7.72
N VAL A 85 21.35 4.86 9.01
CA VAL A 85 22.30 4.20 9.92
C VAL A 85 21.53 3.47 11.01
N THR A 86 20.97 2.32 10.66
CA THR A 86 20.33 1.42 11.63
C THR A 86 21.26 1.12 12.82
N PRO A 87 20.71 0.74 14.00
CA PRO A 87 21.49 0.27 15.12
C PRO A 87 22.58 -0.74 14.75
N LEU A 88 22.32 -1.69 13.84
CA LEU A 88 23.29 -2.71 13.43
C LEU A 88 24.50 -2.15 12.65
N ASP A 89 24.38 -1.00 12.00
CA ASP A 89 25.46 -0.29 11.29
C ASP A 89 26.21 0.70 12.18
N ALA A 90 25.50 1.25 13.18
CA ALA A 90 25.98 2.34 14.02
C ALA A 90 27.26 1.99 14.79
N ASN A 91 28.23 2.91 14.69
CA ASN A 91 29.61 2.80 15.14
C ASN A 91 30.13 4.19 15.62
N ALA A 92 31.41 4.29 15.99
CA ALA A 92 31.96 5.48 16.63
C ALA A 92 32.01 6.74 15.72
N THR A 93 31.92 6.60 14.39
CA THR A 93 31.89 7.73 13.45
C THR A 93 30.57 7.89 12.70
N HIS A 94 29.68 6.90 12.79
CA HIS A 94 28.33 6.92 12.21
C HIS A 94 27.34 6.56 13.32
N PRO A 95 26.75 7.55 14.02
CA PRO A 95 25.76 7.30 15.07
C PRO A 95 24.47 6.73 14.48
N VAL A 96 23.57 6.24 15.34
CA VAL A 96 22.25 5.75 14.91
C VAL A 96 21.45 6.90 14.29
N GLU A 97 20.94 6.68 13.07
CA GLU A 97 20.06 7.58 12.34
C GLU A 97 18.98 6.75 11.65
N CYS A 98 17.71 7.13 11.83
CA CYS A 98 16.58 6.63 11.07
C CYS A 98 15.95 7.83 10.37
N THR A 99 16.10 7.89 9.06
CA THR A 99 15.61 8.94 8.17
C THR A 99 15.19 8.31 6.85
N VAL A 100 14.21 8.92 6.16
CA VAL A 100 13.89 8.61 4.76
C VAL A 100 14.10 9.88 3.95
N ASP A 101 14.90 9.82 2.90
CA ASP A 101 15.23 10.97 2.05
C ASP A 101 15.07 10.59 0.57
N LEU A 102 14.19 11.27 -0.16
CA LEU A 102 13.90 10.92 -1.56
C LEU A 102 15.06 11.14 -2.54
N ALA A 103 16.02 12.02 -2.23
CA ALA A 103 17.21 12.21 -3.06
C ALA A 103 18.27 11.11 -2.82
N ARG A 104 18.25 10.48 -1.63
CA ARG A 104 19.08 9.33 -1.25
C ARG A 104 18.46 7.98 -1.66
N ASP A 105 17.15 7.82 -1.43
CA ASP A 105 16.46 6.53 -1.37
C ASP A 105 15.43 6.31 -2.49
N GLY A 106 15.06 7.34 -3.26
CA GLY A 106 13.87 7.32 -4.12
C GLY A 106 13.91 6.42 -5.37
N ASP A 107 14.99 5.67 -5.62
CA ASP A 107 15.21 4.79 -6.80
C ASP A 107 14.59 5.32 -8.11
N ASN A 108 14.90 6.57 -8.48
CA ASN A 108 14.41 7.20 -9.71
C ASN A 108 12.86 7.23 -9.86
N GLY A 109 12.14 7.23 -8.74
CA GLY A 109 10.67 7.19 -8.67
C GLY A 109 10.06 5.78 -8.61
N VAL A 110 10.87 4.74 -8.35
CA VAL A 110 10.44 3.33 -8.33
C VAL A 110 10.36 2.79 -6.89
N ASN A 111 9.65 3.52 -6.03
CA ASN A 111 9.48 3.20 -4.60
C ASN A 111 8.03 3.49 -4.13
N VAL A 112 7.70 3.14 -2.88
CA VAL A 112 6.35 3.27 -2.30
C VAL A 112 5.85 4.71 -2.09
N VAL A 113 6.74 5.68 -1.85
CA VAL A 113 6.40 7.10 -1.66
C VAL A 113 5.91 7.69 -2.98
N ASP A 114 6.73 7.62 -4.03
CA ASP A 114 6.39 8.03 -5.40
C ASP A 114 5.20 7.24 -5.97
N ALA A 115 5.08 5.95 -5.64
CA ALA A 115 3.94 5.13 -6.05
C ALA A 115 2.63 5.70 -5.49
N ILE A 116 2.55 5.99 -4.19
CA ILE A 116 1.34 6.55 -3.59
C ILE A 116 1.03 7.93 -4.18
N GLY A 117 2.04 8.77 -4.44
CA GLY A 117 1.85 10.06 -5.12
C GLY A 117 1.27 9.93 -6.54
N ASN A 118 1.87 9.08 -7.36
CA ASN A 118 1.41 8.76 -8.72
C ASN A 118 -0.04 8.21 -8.73
N TYR A 119 -0.33 7.20 -7.91
CA TYR A 119 -1.68 6.63 -7.86
C TYR A 119 -2.71 7.57 -7.24
N THR A 120 -2.30 8.51 -6.38
CA THR A 120 -3.16 9.61 -5.89
C THR A 120 -3.62 10.51 -7.02
N LEU A 121 -2.69 11.00 -7.86
CA LEU A 121 -3.02 11.81 -9.04
C LEU A 121 -3.92 11.02 -10.02
N ARG A 122 -3.63 9.72 -10.21
CA ARG A 122 -4.44 8.85 -11.06
C ARG A 122 -5.86 8.64 -10.53
N ALA A 123 -6.06 8.49 -9.22
CA ALA A 123 -7.37 8.29 -8.61
C ALA A 123 -8.22 9.57 -8.61
N ALA A 124 -7.61 10.73 -8.36
CA ALA A 124 -8.30 12.01 -8.24
C ALA A 124 -8.75 12.62 -9.59
N ASP A 125 -8.02 12.42 -10.68
CA ASP A 125 -8.33 13.10 -11.95
C ASP A 125 -9.21 12.25 -12.89
N ALA A 126 -10.53 12.36 -12.68
CA ALA A 126 -11.55 11.74 -13.53
C ALA A 126 -11.68 12.33 -14.95
N ALA A 127 -11.04 13.47 -15.25
CA ALA A 127 -11.04 14.06 -16.58
C ALA A 127 -9.90 13.51 -17.46
N LYS A 128 -8.78 13.12 -16.83
CA LYS A 128 -7.58 12.58 -17.48
C LYS A 128 -7.51 11.04 -17.48
N TYR A 129 -8.06 10.38 -16.46
CA TYR A 129 -7.95 8.92 -16.29
C TYR A 129 -9.31 8.21 -16.36
N ASN A 130 -9.38 7.14 -17.16
CA ASN A 130 -10.56 6.29 -17.32
C ASN A 130 -10.82 5.42 -16.07
N TRP A 131 -12.02 4.83 -16.00
CA TRP A 131 -12.45 3.95 -14.91
C TRP A 131 -11.41 2.86 -14.59
N GLU A 132 -10.85 2.22 -15.62
CA GLU A 132 -9.83 1.17 -15.46
C GLU A 132 -8.57 1.69 -14.74
N SER A 133 -8.02 2.82 -15.19
CA SER A 133 -6.83 3.43 -14.59
C SER A 133 -7.06 3.90 -13.16
N ARG A 134 -8.30 4.29 -12.82
CA ARG A 134 -8.71 4.71 -11.47
C ARG A 134 -8.99 3.51 -10.57
N SER A 135 -9.59 2.44 -11.11
CA SER A 135 -9.81 1.17 -10.44
C SER A 135 -8.50 0.50 -10.04
N GLU A 136 -7.49 0.53 -10.91
CA GLU A 136 -6.12 0.12 -10.61
C GLU A 136 -5.50 0.99 -9.51
N ALA A 137 -5.58 2.31 -9.63
CA ALA A 137 -5.02 3.24 -8.67
C ALA A 137 -5.59 3.06 -7.25
N VAL A 138 -6.91 2.92 -7.11
CA VAL A 138 -7.55 2.69 -5.80
C VAL A 138 -7.08 1.38 -5.17
N LYS A 139 -6.84 0.31 -5.94
CA LYS A 139 -6.32 -0.96 -5.40
C LYS A 139 -4.86 -0.84 -4.95
N PHE A 140 -4.00 -0.20 -5.74
CA PHE A 140 -2.62 0.07 -5.33
C PHE A 140 -2.55 0.94 -4.07
N LEU A 141 -3.34 2.02 -4.00
CA LEU A 141 -3.44 2.85 -2.78
C LEU A 141 -3.97 2.07 -1.58
N SER A 142 -4.92 1.13 -1.77
CA SER A 142 -5.41 0.25 -0.70
C SER A 142 -4.34 -0.68 -0.14
N HIS A 143 -3.28 -0.95 -0.90
CA HIS A 143 -2.15 -1.78 -0.50
C HIS A 143 -1.02 -0.93 0.08
N PHE A 144 -0.44 -0.03 -0.72
CA PHE A 144 0.78 0.73 -0.37
C PHE A 144 0.65 1.62 0.88
N VAL A 145 -0.55 2.13 1.19
CA VAL A 145 -0.79 2.88 2.47
C VAL A 145 -0.76 1.95 3.69
N GLY A 146 -0.88 0.63 3.48
CA GLY A 146 -0.49 -0.40 4.43
C GLY A 146 1.03 -0.63 4.44
N ASP A 147 1.65 -0.95 3.30
CA ASP A 147 3.09 -1.26 3.19
C ASP A 147 3.94 -0.19 3.89
N ILE A 148 3.65 1.08 3.61
CA ILE A 148 4.43 2.22 4.12
C ILE A 148 4.37 2.40 5.65
N THR A 149 3.48 1.69 6.36
CA THR A 149 3.49 1.67 7.83
C THR A 149 4.29 0.50 8.42
N GLN A 150 4.69 -0.49 7.63
CA GLN A 150 5.57 -1.59 8.03
C GLN A 150 7.01 -1.05 8.10
N PRO A 151 7.67 -0.99 9.28
CA PRO A 151 8.99 -0.37 9.41
C PRO A 151 10.06 -0.90 8.44
N LEU A 152 10.03 -2.21 8.14
CA LEU A 152 10.97 -2.86 7.22
C LEU A 152 10.66 -2.62 5.74
N HIS A 153 9.54 -1.97 5.41
CA HIS A 153 9.23 -1.44 4.07
C HIS A 153 9.75 0.00 3.86
N ALA A 154 10.26 0.62 4.91
CA ALA A 154 11.03 1.86 4.84
C ALA A 154 12.46 1.61 5.36
N CYS A 155 13.13 0.55 4.88
CA CYS A 155 14.46 0.14 5.38
C CYS A 155 15.28 -0.69 4.37
N GLY A 156 16.38 -0.14 3.84
CA GLY A 156 17.29 -0.88 2.95
C GLY A 156 18.11 -1.96 3.64
N LYS A 157 18.16 -1.94 4.99
CA LYS A 157 19.01 -2.83 5.78
C LYS A 157 18.67 -4.30 5.56
N LEU A 158 19.64 -5.05 5.00
CA LEU A 158 19.50 -6.48 4.72
C LEU A 158 18.28 -6.79 3.83
N LEU A 159 17.95 -5.88 2.90
CA LEU A 159 16.76 -5.90 2.03
C LEU A 159 15.46 -5.95 2.85
N GLY A 160 15.15 -4.90 3.61
CA GLY A 160 14.05 -4.91 4.57
C GLY A 160 14.13 -6.05 5.60
N GLY A 161 15.34 -6.51 5.94
CA GLY A 161 15.54 -7.67 6.80
C GLY A 161 15.18 -9.04 6.19
N ASN A 162 14.89 -9.14 4.89
CA ASN A 162 14.74 -10.44 4.21
C ASN A 162 16.03 -11.28 4.23
N GLN A 163 17.21 -10.66 4.40
CA GLN A 163 18.48 -11.39 4.60
C GLN A 163 18.84 -11.62 6.07
N PHE A 164 18.05 -11.14 7.04
CA PHE A 164 18.24 -11.46 8.46
C PHE A 164 17.48 -12.75 8.80
N PHE A 165 18.15 -13.89 8.69
CA PHE A 165 17.56 -15.19 9.07
C PHE A 165 17.45 -15.34 10.58
N THR A 166 16.43 -16.05 11.06
CA THR A 166 16.11 -16.10 12.49
C THR A 166 15.44 -17.42 12.91
N THR A 167 15.11 -17.53 14.20
CA THR A 167 14.30 -18.61 14.78
C THR A 167 12.99 -18.04 15.31
N TRP A 168 11.93 -18.83 15.19
CA TRP A 168 10.59 -18.50 15.69
C TRP A 168 9.91 -19.75 16.25
N GLU A 169 9.53 -19.70 17.52
CA GLU A 169 8.82 -20.79 18.23
C GLU A 169 9.54 -22.14 18.08
N GLY A 170 10.85 -22.14 18.34
CA GLY A 170 11.77 -23.27 18.22
C GLY A 170 12.16 -23.66 16.78
N ASN A 171 11.57 -23.03 15.76
CA ASN A 171 11.71 -23.43 14.36
C ASN A 171 12.58 -22.44 13.55
N GLN A 172 13.44 -22.96 12.68
CA GLN A 172 14.24 -22.18 11.72
C GLN A 172 13.55 -22.00 10.36
N THR A 173 12.46 -22.75 10.13
CA THR A 173 11.77 -22.84 8.84
C THR A 173 10.26 -22.95 8.99
N TYR A 174 9.53 -22.43 8.01
CA TYR A 174 8.08 -22.55 7.85
C TYR A 174 7.75 -23.11 6.46
N VAL A 175 6.46 -23.47 6.24
CA VAL A 175 5.95 -23.88 4.94
C VAL A 175 5.03 -22.79 4.40
N PHE A 176 5.30 -22.30 3.18
CA PHE A 176 4.48 -21.32 2.49
C PHE A 176 4.27 -21.74 1.04
N ASN A 177 3.01 -21.74 0.57
CA ASN A 177 2.63 -22.19 -0.77
C ASN A 177 3.27 -23.53 -1.19
N GLY A 178 3.31 -24.49 -0.25
CA GLY A 178 3.87 -25.83 -0.46
C GLY A 178 5.40 -25.91 -0.48
N ARG A 179 6.12 -24.84 -0.11
CA ARG A 179 7.58 -24.77 -0.11
C ARG A 179 8.12 -24.49 1.30
N VAL A 180 9.26 -25.09 1.62
CA VAL A 180 10.00 -24.80 2.86
C VAL A 180 10.79 -23.51 2.68
N SER A 181 10.59 -22.54 3.57
CA SER A 181 11.30 -21.27 3.63
C SER A 181 11.94 -21.11 5.01
N ARG A 182 13.06 -20.37 5.11
CA ARG A 182 13.68 -20.01 6.40
C ARG A 182 12.95 -18.82 7.01
N PHE A 183 12.79 -18.76 8.34
CA PHE A 183 12.32 -17.54 8.99
C PHE A 183 13.32 -16.40 8.74
N GLN A 184 12.77 -15.22 8.45
CA GLN A 184 13.47 -13.98 8.11
C GLN A 184 12.82 -12.85 8.93
N LEU A 185 13.55 -11.79 9.30
CA LEU A 185 12.99 -10.74 10.15
C LEU A 185 11.77 -10.05 9.53
N HIS A 186 11.81 -9.82 8.21
CA HIS A 186 10.73 -9.27 7.40
C HIS A 186 9.40 -10.02 7.62
N VAL A 187 9.35 -11.30 7.29
CA VAL A 187 8.13 -12.12 7.42
C VAL A 187 7.66 -12.30 8.86
N LEU A 188 8.53 -12.07 9.87
CA LEU A 188 8.06 -12.00 11.25
C LEU A 188 7.20 -10.75 11.49
N TRP A 189 7.59 -9.59 10.97
CA TRP A 189 6.80 -8.36 11.07
C TRP A 189 5.53 -8.45 10.21
N ASP A 190 5.62 -8.96 8.98
CA ASP A 190 4.48 -9.06 8.05
C ASP A 190 3.40 -10.03 8.53
N VAL A 191 3.81 -11.20 9.04
CA VAL A 191 2.93 -12.37 9.21
C VAL A 191 2.92 -12.87 10.65
N TYR A 192 4.09 -13.25 11.20
CA TYR A 192 4.11 -14.10 12.39
C TYR A 192 3.87 -13.35 13.72
N ILE A 193 4.36 -12.11 13.87
CA ILE A 193 4.03 -11.25 15.01
C ILE A 193 2.51 -10.94 15.02
N PRO A 194 1.88 -10.50 13.90
CA PRO A 194 0.42 -10.41 13.81
C PRO A 194 -0.32 -11.73 14.13
N GLN A 195 0.06 -12.86 13.52
CA GLN A 195 -0.62 -14.15 13.73
C GLN A 195 -0.51 -14.66 15.17
N LYS A 196 0.66 -14.50 15.82
CA LYS A 196 0.87 -14.86 17.23
C LYS A 196 0.05 -13.97 18.16
N ASP A 197 0.02 -12.66 17.90
CA ASP A 197 -0.79 -11.70 18.65
C ASP A 197 -2.29 -12.04 18.55
N VAL A 198 -2.80 -12.30 17.35
CA VAL A 198 -4.19 -12.77 17.12
C VAL A 198 -4.48 -14.08 17.84
N THR A 199 -3.52 -15.01 17.88
CA THR A 199 -3.67 -16.29 18.57
C THR A 199 -3.74 -16.12 20.08
N GLU A 200 -2.82 -15.38 20.68
CA GLU A 200 -2.67 -15.24 22.14
C GLU A 200 -3.68 -14.28 22.75
N ASN A 201 -3.89 -13.11 22.14
CA ASN A 201 -4.67 -12.01 22.71
C ASN A 201 -6.12 -11.93 22.18
N PHE A 202 -6.40 -12.59 21.05
CA PHE A 202 -7.72 -12.54 20.38
C PHE A 202 -8.31 -13.92 20.08
N GLY A 203 -7.74 -14.99 20.67
CA GLY A 203 -8.26 -16.36 20.56
C GLY A 203 -8.28 -16.92 19.14
N GLY A 204 -7.37 -16.47 18.28
CA GLY A 204 -7.31 -16.79 16.85
C GLY A 204 -8.30 -16.01 15.97
N SER A 205 -9.06 -15.06 16.53
CA SER A 205 -10.10 -14.32 15.80
C SER A 205 -9.56 -13.03 15.18
N TRP A 206 -9.20 -13.10 13.89
CA TRP A 206 -8.87 -11.92 13.08
C TRP A 206 -9.98 -10.86 13.08
N ALA A 207 -11.25 -11.26 13.13
CA ALA A 207 -12.37 -10.32 13.23
C ALA A 207 -12.39 -9.57 14.57
N ALA A 208 -12.02 -10.24 15.68
CA ALA A 208 -11.89 -9.58 16.99
C ALA A 208 -10.68 -8.63 17.04
N TYR A 209 -9.56 -9.01 16.40
CA TYR A 209 -8.39 -8.14 16.22
C TYR A 209 -8.74 -6.88 15.42
N GLN A 210 -9.38 -7.05 14.26
CA GLN A 210 -9.83 -5.96 13.39
C GLN A 210 -10.79 -5.00 14.12
N GLN A 211 -11.76 -5.55 14.87
CA GLN A 211 -12.67 -4.74 15.69
C GLN A 211 -11.92 -4.03 16.83
N PHE A 212 -10.94 -4.68 17.48
CA PHE A 212 -10.12 -4.05 18.53
C PHE A 212 -9.30 -2.88 18.01
N LEU A 213 -8.73 -2.97 16.80
CA LEU A 213 -8.00 -1.84 16.20
C LEU A 213 -8.94 -0.66 15.94
N LEU A 214 -10.10 -0.92 15.31
CA LEU A 214 -11.14 0.08 15.05
C LEU A 214 -11.63 0.73 16.36
N ASP A 215 -11.95 -0.07 17.37
CA ASP A 215 -12.43 0.38 18.67
C ASP A 215 -11.41 1.27 19.40
N ASN A 216 -10.11 0.97 19.30
CA ASN A 216 -9.08 1.80 19.91
C ASN A 216 -8.86 3.12 19.18
N ILE A 217 -9.00 3.15 17.85
CA ILE A 217 -9.03 4.40 17.08
C ILE A 217 -10.28 5.21 17.45
N GLU A 218 -11.47 4.61 17.51
CA GLU A 218 -12.70 5.35 17.76
C GLU A 218 -12.80 5.90 19.19
N ARG A 219 -12.59 5.04 20.19
CA ARG A 219 -13.01 5.25 21.58
C ARG A 219 -12.09 4.68 22.67
N GLY A 220 -11.05 3.92 22.31
CA GLY A 220 -10.05 3.38 23.23
C GLY A 220 -8.81 4.27 23.36
N GLU A 221 -7.63 3.65 23.52
CA GLU A 221 -6.36 4.33 23.84
C GLU A 221 -6.00 5.42 22.81
N TRP A 222 -6.11 5.10 21.53
CA TRP A 222 -5.62 5.92 20.43
C TRP A 222 -6.59 7.05 20.03
N ALA A 223 -7.79 7.09 20.59
CA ALA A 223 -8.86 8.02 20.22
C ALA A 223 -8.51 9.51 20.42
N LYS A 224 -7.48 9.82 21.24
CA LYS A 224 -6.96 11.17 21.48
C LYS A 224 -5.76 11.56 20.62
N GLU A 225 -5.11 10.59 19.96
CA GLU A 225 -3.87 10.81 19.19
C GLU A 225 -4.02 10.52 17.68
N LYS A 226 -5.07 9.81 17.25
CA LYS A 226 -5.26 9.43 15.84
C LYS A 226 -5.10 10.58 14.84
N ASP A 227 -5.54 11.79 15.19
CA ASP A 227 -5.45 12.96 14.33
C ASP A 227 -4.00 13.48 14.19
N THR A 228 -3.12 13.18 15.16
CA THR A 228 -1.67 13.41 15.05
C THR A 228 -0.95 12.32 14.25
N TRP A 229 -1.65 11.31 13.74
CA TRP A 229 -1.11 10.35 12.76
C TRP A 229 -1.26 10.87 11.31
N LEU A 230 -2.02 11.96 11.12
CA LEU A 230 -2.30 12.65 9.86
C LEU A 230 -1.53 13.98 9.78
N GLN A 231 -0.24 14.01 10.12
CA GLN A 231 0.53 15.28 10.23
C GLN A 231 0.64 16.03 8.89
N CYS A 232 0.41 15.31 7.79
CA CYS A 232 0.29 15.80 6.43
C CYS A 232 -1.18 15.94 6.02
N ASN A 233 -1.49 16.88 5.12
CA ASN A 233 -2.76 16.90 4.38
C ASN A 233 -2.47 16.85 2.88
N PRO A 234 -2.93 15.82 2.13
CA PRO A 234 -2.60 15.68 0.71
C PRO A 234 -3.17 16.78 -0.20
N THR A 235 -4.12 17.60 0.27
CA THR A 235 -4.67 18.73 -0.50
C THR A 235 -4.32 20.11 0.07
N THR A 236 -3.68 20.19 1.24
CA THR A 236 -3.20 21.47 1.82
C THR A 236 -1.76 21.41 2.34
N SER A 237 -0.97 20.44 1.89
CA SER A 237 0.48 20.45 2.07
C SER A 237 1.03 21.76 1.48
N PRO A 238 1.86 22.55 2.19
CA PRO A 238 2.32 23.87 1.73
C PRO A 238 3.04 23.89 0.38
N SER A 239 3.55 22.74 -0.08
CA SER A 239 4.22 22.55 -1.36
C SER A 239 3.29 22.16 -2.51
N GLY A 240 2.06 21.72 -2.23
CA GLY A 240 1.21 21.04 -3.21
C GLY A 240 1.76 19.69 -3.72
N ASN A 241 2.83 19.17 -3.10
CA ASN A 241 3.46 17.92 -3.49
C ASN A 241 2.62 16.71 -3.00
N PRO A 242 2.14 15.80 -3.88
CA PRO A 242 1.46 14.57 -3.46
C PRO A 242 2.36 13.63 -2.65
N ASP A 243 3.68 13.70 -2.82
CA ASP A 243 4.65 12.77 -2.23
C ASP A 243 5.00 13.11 -0.77
N GLN A 244 4.63 14.30 -0.27
CA GLN A 244 4.90 14.71 1.11
C GLN A 244 4.20 13.79 2.12
N CYS A 245 2.92 13.48 1.91
CA CYS A 245 2.17 12.64 2.84
C CYS A 245 2.78 11.24 2.98
N PRO A 246 3.07 10.53 1.87
CA PRO A 246 3.76 9.24 1.94
C PRO A 246 5.17 9.34 2.55
N LEU A 247 5.94 10.39 2.27
CA LEU A 247 7.28 10.57 2.89
C LEU A 247 7.20 10.73 4.41
N ASP A 248 6.24 11.51 4.91
CA ASP A 248 6.00 11.67 6.35
C ASP A 248 5.60 10.32 6.99
N TRP A 249 4.85 9.47 6.27
CA TRP A 249 4.44 8.14 6.74
C TRP A 249 5.55 7.10 6.69
N ALA A 250 6.42 7.16 5.67
CA ALA A 250 7.63 6.33 5.58
C ALA A 250 8.62 6.68 6.68
N THR A 251 8.74 7.97 7.03
CA THR A 251 9.56 8.42 8.17
C THR A 251 8.98 7.89 9.49
N ASP A 252 7.67 8.05 9.71
CA ASP A 252 6.94 7.57 10.90
C ASP A 252 6.94 6.03 11.09
N SER A 253 7.18 5.25 10.03
CA SER A 253 7.43 3.80 10.15
C SER A 253 8.91 3.49 10.30
N ASN A 254 9.78 4.22 9.60
CA ASN A 254 11.23 4.07 9.66
C ASN A 254 11.81 4.33 11.06
N GLU A 255 11.27 5.27 11.86
CA GLU A 255 11.70 5.51 13.25
C GLU A 255 11.77 4.22 14.10
N PHE A 256 10.86 3.28 13.88
CA PHE A 256 10.84 2.00 14.60
C PHE A 256 12.01 1.08 14.26
N ASN A 257 12.67 1.27 13.11
CA ASN A 257 13.91 0.55 12.77
C ASN A 257 14.99 0.78 13.83
N CYS A 258 15.10 2.01 14.34
CA CYS A 258 16.06 2.39 15.37
C CYS A 258 15.58 2.07 16.79
N GLY A 259 14.29 2.24 17.08
CA GLY A 259 13.74 2.03 18.44
C GLY A 259 13.47 0.56 18.81
N ALA A 260 13.13 -0.29 17.84
CA ALA A 260 12.60 -1.63 18.10
C ALA A 260 13.05 -2.73 17.13
N VAL A 261 13.02 -2.50 15.81
CA VAL A 261 13.23 -3.59 14.84
C VAL A 261 14.64 -4.14 14.94
N TRP A 262 15.65 -3.27 14.93
CA TRP A 262 17.07 -3.63 14.88
C TRP A 262 17.76 -3.64 16.27
N ASP A 263 17.01 -3.98 17.32
CA ASP A 263 17.53 -4.02 18.69
C ASP A 263 18.74 -4.96 18.83
N LYS A 264 19.93 -4.39 19.11
CA LYS A 264 21.20 -5.12 19.22
C LYS A 264 21.20 -6.20 20.32
N ALA A 265 20.43 -6.03 21.39
CA ALA A 265 20.39 -7.00 22.49
C ALA A 265 19.45 -8.16 22.16
N LEU A 266 18.28 -7.85 21.60
CA LEU A 266 17.25 -8.86 21.29
C LEU A 266 17.52 -9.62 20.00
N LEU A 267 18.31 -9.05 19.08
CA LEU A 267 18.81 -9.72 17.86
C LEU A 267 20.20 -10.38 18.06
N ALA A 268 20.70 -10.49 19.30
CA ALA A 268 22.04 -10.98 19.56
C ALA A 268 22.23 -12.47 19.21
N GLY A 269 23.38 -12.80 18.60
CA GLY A 269 23.72 -14.14 18.12
C GLY A 269 23.61 -14.26 16.59
N THR A 270 24.30 -15.22 15.99
CA THR A 270 24.26 -15.43 14.54
C THR A 270 22.97 -16.13 14.11
N GLY A 271 22.28 -15.53 13.13
CA GLY A 271 20.89 -15.82 12.76
C GLY A 271 20.57 -17.24 12.28
N THR A 272 20.28 -18.11 13.25
CA THR A 272 19.55 -19.40 13.20
C THR A 272 19.56 -20.14 14.55
N SER A 273 20.32 -19.68 15.56
CA SER A 273 20.41 -20.39 16.84
C SER A 273 19.07 -20.37 17.60
N THR A 274 18.80 -21.38 18.44
CA THR A 274 17.61 -21.36 19.32
C THR A 274 17.70 -20.32 20.45
N ALA A 275 18.86 -19.70 20.67
CA ALA A 275 18.98 -18.51 21.52
C ALA A 275 18.56 -17.21 20.79
N ASN A 276 18.32 -17.27 19.48
CA ASN A 276 17.79 -16.18 18.65
C ASN A 276 16.26 -16.33 18.41
N ASP A 277 15.51 -16.99 19.30
CA ASP A 277 14.07 -17.16 19.11
C ASP A 277 13.30 -15.86 19.39
N LEU A 278 12.86 -15.19 18.32
CA LEU A 278 12.23 -13.89 18.42
C LEU A 278 10.75 -13.95 18.86
N ALA A 279 10.18 -15.13 19.06
CA ALA A 279 8.84 -15.31 19.63
C ALA A 279 8.78 -15.03 21.14
N GLY A 280 9.93 -14.84 21.80
CA GLY A 280 10.04 -14.46 23.21
C GLY A 280 10.01 -12.93 23.43
N GLU A 281 11.08 -12.40 24.03
CA GLU A 281 11.16 -10.99 24.45
C GLU A 281 11.05 -10.00 23.28
N TYR A 282 11.57 -10.35 22.11
CA TYR A 282 11.47 -9.53 20.89
C TYR A 282 10.00 -9.32 20.47
N TYR A 283 9.23 -10.41 20.36
CA TYR A 283 7.78 -10.35 20.12
C TYR A 283 7.08 -9.49 21.19
N GLN A 284 7.36 -9.71 22.48
CA GLN A 284 6.76 -8.92 23.58
C GLN A 284 7.05 -7.42 23.50
N LYS A 285 8.23 -7.01 22.99
CA LYS A 285 8.57 -5.60 22.72
C LYS A 285 7.86 -5.03 21.48
N THR A 286 7.49 -5.86 20.50
CA THR A 286 7.13 -5.41 19.14
C THR A 286 5.65 -5.56 18.76
N TYR A 287 4.89 -6.49 19.32
CA TYR A 287 3.49 -6.71 18.89
C TYR A 287 2.60 -5.47 19.04
N GLN A 288 2.80 -4.65 20.08
CA GLN A 288 2.05 -3.41 20.27
C GLN A 288 2.38 -2.34 19.22
N ILE A 289 3.63 -2.30 18.74
CA ILE A 289 4.04 -1.43 17.63
C ILE A 289 3.34 -1.88 16.35
N VAL A 290 3.37 -3.19 16.06
CA VAL A 290 2.68 -3.80 14.90
C VAL A 290 1.18 -3.46 14.90
N ARG A 291 0.46 -3.66 16.02
CA ARG A 291 -0.94 -3.24 16.18
C ARG A 291 -1.14 -1.77 15.81
N LYS A 292 -0.31 -0.87 16.34
CA LYS A 292 -0.44 0.58 16.15
C LYS A 292 -0.08 1.03 14.73
N GLN A 293 0.88 0.38 14.07
CA GLN A 293 1.22 0.67 12.66
C GLN A 293 0.13 0.18 11.69
N ILE A 294 -0.49 -0.98 11.94
CA ILE A 294 -1.66 -1.46 11.17
C ILE A 294 -2.86 -0.51 11.38
N ALA A 295 -3.10 -0.08 12.63
CA ALA A 295 -4.14 0.91 12.96
C ALA A 295 -3.91 2.27 12.28
N LYS A 296 -2.67 2.78 12.30
CA LYS A 296 -2.25 3.97 11.53
C LYS A 296 -2.52 3.82 10.04
N GLY A 297 -2.15 2.68 9.45
CA GLY A 297 -2.37 2.40 8.02
C GLY A 297 -3.85 2.49 7.65
N GLY A 298 -4.72 1.84 8.44
CA GLY A 298 -6.17 1.93 8.25
C GLY A 298 -6.73 3.34 8.43
N TYR A 299 -6.27 4.10 9.44
CA TYR A 299 -6.72 5.47 9.67
C TYR A 299 -6.27 6.43 8.56
N ARG A 300 -5.00 6.34 8.16
CA ARG A 300 -4.41 7.08 7.04
C ARG A 300 -5.17 6.77 5.76
N LEU A 301 -5.34 5.50 5.40
CA LEU A 301 -6.07 5.08 4.19
C LEU A 301 -7.51 5.60 4.17
N ALA A 302 -8.25 5.53 5.28
CA ALA A 302 -9.59 6.11 5.37
C ALA A 302 -9.60 7.60 5.04
N LYS A 303 -8.73 8.37 5.71
CA LYS A 303 -8.76 9.84 5.66
C LYS A 303 -8.13 10.38 4.36
N PHE A 304 -7.20 9.64 3.78
CA PHE A 304 -6.64 9.86 2.45
C PHE A 304 -7.69 9.64 1.36
N MET A 305 -8.43 8.52 1.39
CA MET A 305 -9.52 8.25 0.45
C MET A 305 -10.67 9.25 0.59
N ASP A 306 -11.02 9.64 1.83
CA ASP A 306 -12.01 10.69 2.15
C ASP A 306 -11.69 12.09 1.59
N ILE A 307 -10.46 12.29 1.11
CA ILE A 307 -9.98 13.53 0.47
C ILE A 307 -9.83 13.31 -1.04
N ILE A 308 -9.15 12.25 -1.47
CA ILE A 308 -8.86 11.94 -2.88
C ILE A 308 -10.13 11.66 -3.69
N LEU A 309 -11.12 10.99 -3.08
CA LEU A 309 -12.39 10.64 -3.72
C LEU A 309 -13.49 11.69 -3.49
N ALA A 310 -13.18 12.81 -2.84
CA ALA A 310 -14.15 13.88 -2.61
C ALA A 310 -14.63 14.50 -3.94
N GLY A 311 -15.95 14.64 -4.11
CA GLY A 311 -16.57 15.22 -5.31
C GLY A 311 -16.45 14.37 -6.59
N GLN A 312 -15.88 13.17 -6.50
CA GLN A 312 -15.69 12.28 -7.65
C GLN A 312 -17.00 11.60 -8.10
N PRO A 313 -17.13 11.22 -9.38
CA PRO A 313 -18.31 10.51 -9.86
C PRO A 313 -18.40 9.11 -9.22
N ALA A 314 -19.56 8.82 -8.61
CA ALA A 314 -19.94 7.52 -8.07
C ALA A 314 -20.83 6.70 -9.04
N SER A 315 -20.86 7.08 -10.31
CA SER A 315 -21.59 6.37 -11.37
C SER A 315 -21.11 6.83 -12.76
N ASN A 316 -21.49 6.09 -13.80
CA ASN A 316 -21.34 6.53 -15.19
C ASN A 316 -22.37 7.64 -15.51
N SER A 317 -22.10 8.85 -15.02
CA SER A 317 -22.88 10.04 -15.36
C SER A 317 -22.60 10.44 -16.81
N THR A 318 -23.47 10.02 -17.73
CA THR A 318 -23.53 10.60 -19.07
C THR A 318 -24.03 12.04 -18.94
N THR A 319 -23.10 12.98 -18.77
CA THR A 319 -23.38 14.42 -18.78
C THR A 319 -23.75 14.87 -20.18
N THR A 320 -25.03 14.67 -20.55
CA THR A 320 -25.65 15.36 -21.68
C THR A 320 -25.35 16.85 -21.55
N PRO A 321 -24.70 17.50 -22.54
CA PRO A 321 -24.42 18.93 -22.45
C PRO A 321 -25.72 19.70 -22.26
N VAL A 322 -25.80 20.48 -21.18
CA VAL A 322 -26.93 21.38 -20.95
C VAL A 322 -26.95 22.38 -22.10
N ALA A 323 -28.04 22.39 -22.88
CA ALA A 323 -28.17 23.29 -24.02
C ALA A 323 -28.24 24.74 -23.53
N THR A 324 -27.13 25.48 -23.71
CA THR A 324 -27.03 26.91 -23.38
C THR A 324 -28.12 27.68 -24.13
N THR A 325 -29.19 28.01 -23.42
CA THR A 325 -30.32 28.75 -23.99
C THR A 325 -29.90 30.18 -24.26
N THR A 326 -30.14 30.67 -25.47
CA THR A 326 -29.72 32.00 -25.92
C THR A 326 -30.48 33.11 -25.20
N GLN A 327 -29.77 34.03 -24.57
CA GLN A 327 -30.35 35.24 -23.96
C GLN A 327 -30.42 36.38 -25.01
N PRO A 328 -31.58 37.01 -25.23
CA PRO A 328 -31.68 38.22 -26.05
C PRO A 328 -31.14 39.46 -25.34
N ALA A 329 -30.70 40.46 -26.12
CA ALA A 329 -30.07 41.67 -25.59
C ALA A 329 -31.05 42.84 -25.33
N THR A 330 -30.83 43.53 -24.20
CA THR A 330 -31.34 44.86 -23.82
C THR A 330 -30.30 45.52 -22.90
N GLY A 331 -30.14 46.84 -22.77
CA GLY A 331 -30.92 47.95 -23.36
C GLY A 331 -30.72 49.25 -22.57
N THR A 332 -29.56 49.89 -22.74
CA THR A 332 -29.16 51.28 -22.41
C THR A 332 -29.91 52.10 -21.33
N SER A 333 -29.15 52.62 -20.35
CA SER A 333 -29.40 53.94 -19.73
C SER A 333 -28.08 54.62 -19.28
N ILE A 334 -28.05 55.95 -19.23
CA ILE A 334 -26.83 56.79 -19.05
C ILE A 334 -27.01 57.76 -17.87
N ALA A 335 -25.94 58.06 -17.10
CA ALA A 335 -25.90 59.17 -16.13
C ALA A 335 -24.47 59.74 -15.91
N THR A 336 -24.39 61.02 -15.51
CA THR A 336 -23.16 61.85 -15.29
C THR A 336 -23.46 62.90 -14.18
N THR A 337 -22.56 63.63 -13.51
CA THR A 337 -21.07 63.83 -13.49
C THR A 337 -20.69 64.28 -12.03
N THR A 338 -19.51 64.73 -11.56
CA THR A 338 -18.19 65.20 -12.08
C THR A 338 -17.13 65.10 -10.94
N PRO A 339 -15.81 65.16 -11.22
CA PRO A 339 -14.74 65.27 -10.20
C PRO A 339 -14.41 66.77 -9.91
N PRO A 340 -13.28 67.20 -9.27
CA PRO A 340 -12.16 66.47 -8.63
C PRO A 340 -11.67 67.03 -7.25
N THR A 341 -10.75 66.31 -6.58
CA THR A 341 -9.62 66.92 -5.83
C THR A 341 -8.43 65.95 -5.73
N GLN A 342 -7.19 66.44 -5.64
CA GLN A 342 -5.95 65.65 -5.45
C GLN A 342 -5.44 65.73 -4.00
N VAL A 343 -4.72 64.69 -3.54
CA VAL A 343 -3.65 64.80 -2.53
C VAL A 343 -2.48 63.87 -2.91
N THR A 344 -1.26 64.31 -2.61
CA THR A 344 0.07 63.69 -2.78
C THR A 344 0.39 62.62 -1.69
N SER A 345 1.41 61.74 -1.74
CA SER A 345 2.53 61.45 -2.68
C SER A 345 3.30 60.17 -2.28
N CYS A 346 4.16 59.67 -3.17
CA CYS A 346 5.38 58.85 -2.92
C CYS A 346 5.27 57.41 -2.38
N SER A 347 5.65 56.46 -3.23
CA SER A 347 6.85 55.62 -2.99
C SER A 347 7.46 55.17 -4.34
N THR A 348 8.69 54.66 -4.35
CA THR A 348 9.53 54.51 -5.56
C THR A 348 9.50 53.13 -6.21
N THR A 349 9.52 53.11 -7.54
CA THR A 349 9.68 51.93 -8.40
C THR A 349 11.09 51.31 -8.31
N SER A 350 11.17 49.98 -8.33
CA SER A 350 12.34 49.22 -8.80
C SER A 350 11.88 47.91 -9.44
N THR A 351 11.64 47.91 -10.75
CA THR A 351 11.24 46.72 -11.52
C THR A 351 12.47 46.06 -12.13
N ILE A 352 12.89 44.92 -11.60
CA ILE A 352 13.89 44.07 -12.25
C ILE A 352 13.17 43.18 -13.26
N PHE A 353 13.42 43.41 -14.55
CA PHE A 353 13.00 42.50 -15.62
C PHE A 353 14.00 41.34 -15.71
N VAL A 354 13.56 40.13 -15.37
CA VAL A 354 14.25 38.90 -15.76
C VAL A 354 13.55 38.35 -17.00
N THR A 355 14.16 38.56 -18.17
CA THR A 355 13.80 37.84 -19.39
C THR A 355 14.23 36.39 -19.26
N VAL A 356 13.28 35.46 -19.25
CA VAL A 356 13.54 34.03 -19.32
C VAL A 356 13.40 33.58 -20.78
N ASP A 357 14.42 32.91 -21.31
CA ASP A 357 14.45 32.41 -22.69
C ASP A 357 13.63 31.11 -22.80
N PRO A 358 12.63 31.00 -23.69
CA PRO A 358 11.74 29.85 -23.78
C PRO A 358 12.34 28.70 -24.63
N THR A 359 13.49 28.15 -24.21
CA THR A 359 14.06 26.93 -24.79
C THR A 359 14.43 25.89 -23.71
N GLU A 360 14.37 24.61 -24.09
CA GLU A 360 14.65 23.42 -23.26
C GLU A 360 13.78 23.16 -22.00
N THR A 361 12.49 22.86 -22.21
CA THR A 361 11.75 21.96 -21.29
C THR A 361 11.83 20.51 -21.76
N ALA A 362 12.89 19.80 -21.36
CA ALA A 362 13.06 18.37 -21.63
C ALA A 362 12.17 17.52 -20.70
N THR A 363 10.94 17.23 -21.11
CA THR A 363 10.05 16.32 -20.37
C THR A 363 10.46 14.85 -20.55
N PRO A 364 10.56 14.05 -19.47
CA PRO A 364 10.78 12.61 -19.60
C PRO A 364 9.61 11.94 -20.32
N SER A 365 9.84 11.47 -21.55
CA SER A 365 8.80 10.79 -22.35
C SER A 365 8.87 9.28 -22.13
N TYR A 366 7.95 8.76 -21.31
CA TYR A 366 7.79 7.31 -21.14
C TYR A 366 7.34 6.66 -22.45
N PRO A 367 7.98 5.56 -22.91
CA PRO A 367 7.66 4.94 -24.19
C PRO A 367 6.28 4.27 -24.15
N LYS A 368 5.36 4.80 -24.96
CA LYS A 368 3.99 4.29 -25.12
C LYS A 368 3.98 2.86 -25.70
N PRO A 369 3.36 1.87 -25.04
CA PRO A 369 3.11 0.57 -25.65
C PRO A 369 2.20 0.68 -26.87
N THR A 370 2.59 0.05 -27.98
CA THR A 370 1.81 -0.02 -29.21
C THR A 370 0.68 -1.06 -29.09
N THR A 371 -0.54 -0.63 -29.41
CA THR A 371 -1.69 -1.45 -29.86
C THR A 371 -1.78 -2.89 -29.33
N LEU A 372 -2.61 -3.10 -28.30
CA LEU A 372 -3.14 -4.42 -27.95
C LEU A 372 -3.83 -5.06 -29.18
N PRO A 373 -3.60 -6.36 -29.47
CA PRO A 373 -4.34 -7.07 -30.50
C PRO A 373 -5.79 -7.33 -30.09
N THR A 374 -6.71 -7.23 -31.04
CA THR A 374 -8.14 -7.44 -30.84
C THR A 374 -8.45 -8.86 -30.33
N PRO A 375 -9.33 -9.05 -29.33
CA PRO A 375 -9.69 -10.39 -28.86
C PRO A 375 -10.41 -11.19 -29.94
N ILE A 376 -9.89 -12.38 -30.25
CA ILE A 376 -10.55 -13.33 -31.15
C ILE A 376 -11.73 -13.98 -30.41
N ILE A 377 -12.95 -13.71 -30.87
CA ILE A 377 -14.16 -14.38 -30.39
C ILE A 377 -14.14 -15.82 -30.90
N SER A 378 -13.79 -16.77 -30.04
CA SER A 378 -14.02 -18.20 -30.29
C SER A 378 -15.41 -18.59 -29.78
N ALA A 379 -16.22 -19.20 -30.62
CA ALA A 379 -17.61 -19.54 -30.29
C ALA A 379 -17.69 -20.74 -29.33
N ALA A 380 -18.61 -20.66 -28.37
CA ALA A 380 -18.93 -21.79 -27.50
C ALA A 380 -19.70 -22.88 -28.27
N SER A 381 -19.33 -24.15 -28.03
CA SER A 381 -20.09 -25.33 -28.46
C SER A 381 -20.58 -26.07 -27.21
N PRO A 382 -21.83 -26.58 -27.18
CA PRO A 382 -22.40 -27.17 -25.97
C PRO A 382 -21.91 -28.61 -25.74
N LEU A 383 -21.64 -28.95 -24.47
CA LEU A 383 -21.45 -30.33 -24.04
C LEU A 383 -22.77 -30.92 -23.55
N ASN A 384 -23.27 -31.93 -24.27
CA ASN A 384 -24.43 -32.73 -23.85
C ASN A 384 -24.04 -33.77 -22.79
N ALA A 385 -24.95 -34.09 -21.89
CA ALA A 385 -24.76 -35.11 -20.85
C ALA A 385 -25.27 -36.50 -21.28
N VAL A 386 -24.56 -37.56 -20.88
CA VAL A 386 -25.10 -38.94 -20.75
C VAL A 386 -24.33 -39.69 -19.65
N SER A 387 -25.05 -40.39 -18.76
CA SER A 387 -24.62 -41.43 -17.78
C SER A 387 -23.48 -41.11 -16.79
N SER A 388 -23.56 -41.38 -15.48
CA SER A 388 -24.30 -42.39 -14.68
C SER A 388 -23.80 -43.83 -14.85
N ILE A 389 -22.86 -44.25 -14.00
CA ILE A 389 -22.72 -45.63 -13.52
C ILE A 389 -22.51 -45.59 -11.99
N LEU A 390 -23.11 -46.55 -11.31
CA LEU A 390 -23.17 -46.66 -9.85
C LEU A 390 -22.18 -47.73 -9.37
N PHE A 391 -21.44 -47.48 -8.28
CA PHE A 391 -21.07 -48.54 -7.33
C PHE A 391 -20.78 -47.97 -5.94
N ALA A 392 -21.44 -48.53 -4.93
CA ALA A 392 -21.17 -48.36 -3.52
C ALA A 392 -21.25 -49.73 -2.84
N VAL A 393 -20.30 -50.05 -1.95
CA VAL A 393 -20.18 -51.23 -1.06
C VAL A 393 -18.73 -51.21 -0.53
N VAL A 394 -18.38 -51.43 0.73
CA VAL A 394 -19.13 -51.50 2.00
C VAL A 394 -18.18 -51.02 3.13
N ALA A 395 -18.71 -50.60 4.27
CA ALA A 395 -17.92 -50.21 5.45
C ALA A 395 -17.84 -51.32 6.51
N ALA A 396 -16.84 -51.23 7.38
CA ALA A 396 -16.67 -51.92 8.66
C ALA A 396 -16.47 -53.45 8.65
N ALA A 397 -15.22 -53.85 8.95
CA ALA A 397 -14.94 -54.85 9.96
C ALA A 397 -13.59 -54.51 10.63
N GLY A 398 -13.54 -54.52 11.96
CA GLY A 398 -12.30 -54.45 12.71
C GLY A 398 -12.30 -55.52 13.79
N VAL A 399 -11.15 -56.12 14.06
CA VAL A 399 -10.81 -56.89 15.27
C VAL A 399 -9.27 -56.96 15.31
N ALA A 400 -8.70 -56.97 16.51
CA ALA A 400 -7.24 -57.01 16.72
C ALA A 400 -6.66 -58.44 16.60
N ILE A 401 -5.33 -58.55 16.51
CA ILE A 401 -4.46 -59.30 17.46
C ILE A 401 -3.02 -59.33 16.91
N LEU A 402 -2.04 -59.10 17.81
CA LEU A 402 -0.57 -59.14 17.64
C LEU A 402 0.04 -58.09 16.70
#